data_AF-H2MS59-F1
#
_entry.id   AF-H2MS59-F1
#
_cell.length_a   1.000
_cell.length_b   1.000
_cell.length_c   1.000
_cell.angle_alpha   90.00
_cell.angle_beta   90.00
_cell.angle_gamma   90.00
#
_symmetry.space_group_name_H-M   'P 1'
#
loop_
_entity.id
_entity.type
_entity.pdbx_description
1 polymer ?
#
loop_
_entity_poly.entity_id
_entity_poly.type
_entity_poly.pdbx_seq_one_letter_code
_entity_poly.pdbx_strand_id
1 'polypeptide(L)'
;MFPLCSLLLLLSVYAAWVASQPPCSGGPPGIPGIPGTHGPNGKQGPKGEKGDPGEADQSIRGQKGDPGEKGPPGRAGWKGDNGIVGPPGPRGHGGEKGRPFNPSDKQKSFFSYNMVQQKPNSDTPINFNRPMVPDLKPQFQGQNLTEGVFTCAINGVYFFSYHVSVKSRVCLKLVKGSDTQLMMCDTYEGFLVTSGTAILELQAGDAVSLQATRHNNIVPIQSSSTFTGFLIFPTA
;
A
#
# COMPACT_ATOMS: atom_id res chain seq x y z
N MET A 1 18.14 1.78 41.48
CA MET A 1 18.61 2.13 40.11
C MET A 1 18.84 0.83 39.36
N PHE A 2 18.42 0.76 38.08
CA PHE A 2 18.27 -0.45 37.24
C PHE A 2 17.01 -1.27 37.56
N PRO A 3 15.90 -1.12 36.80
CA PRO A 3 15.81 -1.78 35.50
C PRO A 3 14.87 -1.06 34.49
N LEU A 4 15.31 0.04 33.87
CA LEU A 4 14.64 0.64 32.70
C LEU A 4 15.43 0.43 31.39
N CYS A 5 16.70 0.02 31.51
CA CYS A 5 17.61 -0.16 30.37
C CYS A 5 17.36 -1.47 29.58
N SER A 6 16.83 -2.52 30.24
CA SER A 6 16.64 -3.84 29.62
C SER A 6 15.45 -3.87 28.64
N LEU A 7 14.41 -3.07 28.87
CA LEU A 7 13.24 -3.02 28.00
C LEU A 7 13.51 -2.23 26.70
N LEU A 8 14.35 -1.19 26.78
CA LEU A 8 14.77 -0.39 25.63
C LEU A 8 15.68 -1.18 24.68
N LEU A 9 16.53 -2.07 25.21
CA LEU A 9 17.34 -2.97 24.40
C LEU A 9 16.47 -3.95 23.60
N LEU A 10 15.43 -4.55 24.21
CA LEU A 10 14.53 -5.48 23.52
C LEU A 10 13.71 -4.83 22.38
N LEU A 11 13.31 -3.56 22.52
CA LEU A 11 12.60 -2.81 21.46
C LEU A 11 13.51 -2.44 20.28
N SER A 12 14.82 -2.24 20.52
CA SER A 12 15.78 -1.95 19.46
C SER A 12 16.14 -3.18 18.60
N VAL A 13 16.02 -4.39 19.15
CA VAL A 13 16.24 -5.65 18.40
C VAL A 13 15.09 -5.95 17.44
N TYR A 14 13.85 -5.52 17.77
CA TYR A 14 12.69 -5.72 16.89
C TYR A 14 12.65 -4.78 15.69
N ALA A 15 13.27 -3.59 15.78
CA ALA A 15 13.29 -2.60 14.71
C ALA A 15 14.29 -2.93 13.58
N ALA A 16 15.16 -3.93 13.76
CA ALA A 16 16.19 -4.29 12.76
C ALA A 16 15.75 -5.36 11.74
N TRP A 17 14.58 -5.99 11.92
CA TRP A 17 14.11 -7.07 11.02
C TRP A 17 13.30 -6.60 9.80
N VAL A 18 13.17 -5.29 9.60
CA VAL A 18 12.59 -4.71 8.37
C VAL A 18 13.70 -4.05 7.55
N ALA A 19 14.83 -4.74 7.41
CA ALA A 19 15.87 -4.37 6.47
C ALA A 19 15.75 -5.25 5.22
N SER A 20 15.41 -4.58 4.10
CA SER A 20 15.81 -4.93 2.74
C SER A 20 15.52 -6.37 2.28
N GLN A 21 14.41 -6.55 1.57
CA GLN A 21 14.41 -7.54 0.48
C GLN A 21 15.40 -7.02 -0.59
N PRO A 22 16.54 -7.68 -0.83
CA PRO A 22 17.40 -7.29 -1.93
C PRO A 22 16.64 -7.49 -3.25
N PRO A 23 16.76 -6.57 -4.23
CA PRO A 23 16.18 -6.80 -5.54
C PRO A 23 16.72 -8.11 -6.11
N CYS A 24 15.83 -8.93 -6.65
CA CYS A 24 16.15 -10.21 -7.28
C CYS A 24 17.30 -10.01 -8.28
N SER A 25 18.51 -10.36 -7.84
CA SER A 25 19.70 -10.31 -8.66
C SER A 25 19.58 -11.43 -9.68
N GLY A 26 19.72 -11.10 -10.96
CA GLY A 26 19.71 -12.07 -12.05
C GLY A 26 20.59 -13.27 -11.71
N GLY A 27 20.13 -14.46 -12.09
CA GLY A 27 20.81 -15.72 -11.78
C GLY A 27 22.28 -15.70 -12.22
N PRO A 28 23.13 -16.51 -11.58
CA PRO A 28 24.56 -16.56 -11.89
C PRO A 28 24.78 -16.85 -13.39
N PRO A 29 25.84 -16.29 -14.01
CA PRO A 29 26.18 -16.58 -15.40
C PRO A 29 26.27 -18.09 -15.67
N GLY A 30 25.89 -18.51 -16.87
CA GLY A 30 26.02 -19.90 -17.31
C GLY A 30 27.48 -20.38 -17.23
N ILE A 31 27.64 -21.70 -17.04
CA ILE A 31 28.96 -22.33 -16.96
C ILE A 31 29.69 -22.16 -18.32
N PRO A 32 30.98 -21.78 -18.34
CA PRO A 32 31.75 -21.72 -19.57
C PRO A 32 31.73 -23.05 -20.34
N GLY A 33 31.75 -22.98 -21.67
CA GLY A 33 31.87 -24.17 -22.52
C GLY A 33 33.14 -24.97 -22.25
N ILE A 34 33.10 -26.28 -22.50
CA ILE A 34 34.24 -27.17 -22.33
C ILE A 34 35.34 -26.78 -23.33
N PRO A 35 36.63 -26.72 -22.93
CA PRO A 35 37.73 -26.45 -23.86
C PRO A 35 37.74 -27.44 -25.03
N GLY A 36 38.11 -26.97 -26.22
CA GLY A 36 38.28 -27.83 -27.39
C GLY A 36 39.33 -28.92 -27.17
N THR A 37 39.21 -30.04 -27.89
CA THR A 37 40.15 -31.16 -27.80
C THR A 37 41.53 -30.79 -28.39
N HIS A 38 42.58 -31.48 -27.93
CA HIS A 38 43.93 -31.30 -28.47
C HIS A 38 43.95 -31.64 -29.97
N GLY A 39 44.68 -30.85 -30.76
CA GLY A 39 44.94 -31.18 -32.16
C GLY A 39 45.70 -32.50 -32.32
N PRO A 40 45.63 -33.15 -33.49
CA PRO A 40 46.36 -34.39 -33.74
C PRO A 40 47.88 -34.18 -33.67
N ASN A 41 48.61 -35.24 -33.31
CA ASN A 41 50.08 -35.21 -33.32
C ASN A 41 50.63 -34.84 -34.70
N GLY A 42 51.75 -34.10 -34.71
CA GLY A 42 52.50 -33.83 -35.94
C GLY A 42 52.97 -35.12 -36.62
N LYS A 43 53.14 -35.09 -37.94
CA LYS A 43 53.66 -36.24 -38.71
C LYS A 43 55.12 -36.52 -38.31
N GLN A 44 55.52 -37.80 -38.34
CA GLN A 44 56.90 -38.20 -38.09
C GLN A 44 57.84 -37.54 -39.12
N GLY A 45 59.01 -37.06 -38.67
CA GLY A 45 60.02 -36.51 -39.55
C GLY A 45 60.57 -37.56 -40.53
N PRO A 46 61.15 -37.13 -41.67
CA PRO A 46 61.75 -38.05 -42.61
C PRO A 46 62.91 -38.85 -41.97
N LYS A 47 63.13 -40.08 -42.45
CA LYS A 47 64.24 -40.93 -42.00
C LYS A 47 65.57 -40.29 -42.42
N GLY A 48 66.55 -40.26 -41.52
CA GLY A 48 67.90 -39.77 -41.81
C GLY A 48 68.58 -40.54 -42.95
N GLU A 49 69.50 -39.86 -43.64
CA GLU A 49 70.22 -40.42 -44.79
C GLU A 49 71.10 -41.62 -44.40
N LYS A 50 71.30 -42.55 -45.34
CA LYS A 50 72.07 -43.77 -45.10
C LYS A 50 73.56 -43.43 -45.18
N GLY A 51 74.34 -43.80 -44.16
CA GLY A 51 75.80 -43.61 -44.18
C GLY A 51 76.50 -44.41 -45.28
N ASP A 52 77.65 -43.93 -45.73
CA ASP A 52 78.42 -44.47 -46.85
C ASP A 52 79.02 -45.88 -46.57
N PRO A 53 79.23 -46.75 -47.58
CA PRO A 53 79.84 -48.06 -47.41
C PRO A 53 81.34 -47.99 -47.06
N GLY A 54 81.82 -48.80 -46.10
CA GLY A 54 83.25 -48.90 -45.76
C GLY A 54 84.04 -49.89 -46.63
N GLU A 55 85.34 -49.63 -46.83
CA GLU A 55 86.30 -50.46 -47.61
C GLU A 55 86.69 -51.78 -46.91
N ALA A 56 86.99 -52.80 -47.73
CA ALA A 56 87.19 -54.18 -47.31
C ALA A 56 88.65 -54.50 -46.92
N ASP A 57 89.01 -54.34 -45.64
CA ASP A 57 89.85 -55.31 -44.90
C ASP A 57 89.88 -55.11 -43.36
N GLN A 58 88.92 -54.36 -42.79
CA GLN A 58 88.66 -54.30 -41.35
C GLN A 58 87.14 -54.24 -41.15
N SER A 59 86.57 -55.15 -40.36
CA SER A 59 85.12 -55.23 -40.10
C SER A 59 84.66 -54.15 -39.11
N ILE A 60 84.80 -52.87 -39.49
CA ILE A 60 84.24 -51.74 -38.75
C ILE A 60 82.87 -51.40 -39.36
N ARG A 61 81.79 -51.77 -38.66
CA ARG A 61 80.42 -51.39 -39.01
C ARG A 61 80.31 -49.86 -39.04
N GLY A 62 79.99 -49.27 -40.19
CA GLY A 62 79.82 -47.82 -40.34
C GLY A 62 78.88 -47.23 -39.29
N GLN A 63 79.24 -46.07 -38.73
CA GLN A 63 78.47 -45.40 -37.69
C GLN A 63 77.05 -45.06 -38.20
N LYS A 64 76.06 -45.24 -37.32
CA LYS A 64 74.66 -44.94 -37.63
C LYS A 64 74.53 -43.42 -37.83
N GLY A 65 73.93 -42.99 -38.93
CA GLY A 65 73.62 -41.57 -39.16
C GLY A 65 72.79 -40.98 -38.01
N ASP A 66 73.00 -39.70 -37.75
CA ASP A 66 72.35 -38.99 -36.64
C ASP A 66 70.82 -38.99 -36.78
N PRO A 67 70.07 -38.97 -35.66
CA PRO A 67 68.62 -38.83 -35.70
C PRO A 67 68.21 -37.54 -36.41
N GLY A 68 67.18 -37.61 -37.27
CA GLY A 68 66.63 -36.42 -37.90
C GLY A 68 66.07 -35.41 -36.89
N GLU A 69 66.04 -34.14 -37.27
CA GLU A 69 65.53 -33.07 -36.40
C GLU A 69 64.07 -33.29 -35.99
N LYS A 70 63.72 -32.83 -34.78
CA LYS A 70 62.35 -32.90 -34.27
C LYS A 70 61.44 -31.99 -35.10
N GLY A 71 60.31 -32.52 -35.56
CA GLY A 71 59.32 -31.73 -36.31
C GLY A 71 58.76 -30.55 -35.48
N PRO A 72 58.22 -29.52 -36.16
CA PRO A 72 57.67 -28.34 -35.48
C PRO A 72 56.46 -28.69 -34.60
N PRO A 73 56.14 -27.87 -33.57
CA PRO A 73 54.94 -28.03 -32.76
C PRO A 73 53.66 -28.08 -33.60
N GLY A 74 52.68 -28.87 -33.15
CA GLY A 74 51.35 -28.91 -33.77
C GLY A 74 50.63 -27.55 -33.69
N ARG A 75 49.67 -27.32 -34.58
CA ARG A 75 48.82 -26.11 -34.53
C ARG A 75 47.96 -26.12 -33.26
N ALA A 76 47.68 -24.93 -32.72
CA ALA A 76 46.76 -24.77 -31.59
C ALA A 76 45.36 -25.31 -31.92
N GLY A 77 44.67 -25.85 -30.91
CA GLY A 77 43.30 -26.33 -31.04
C GLY A 77 42.31 -25.20 -31.33
N TRP A 78 41.13 -25.57 -31.83
CA TRP A 78 40.05 -24.62 -32.12
C TRP A 78 39.41 -24.12 -30.81
N LYS A 79 38.91 -22.87 -30.81
CA LYS A 79 38.16 -22.33 -29.66
C LYS A 79 36.86 -23.13 -29.46
N GLY A 80 36.53 -23.46 -28.22
CA GLY A 80 35.28 -24.14 -27.89
C GLY A 80 34.04 -23.28 -28.16
N ASP A 81 32.89 -23.93 -28.33
CA ASP A 81 31.60 -23.29 -28.60
C ASP A 81 31.10 -22.44 -27.41
N ASN A 82 30.21 -21.47 -27.70
CA ASN A 82 29.56 -20.68 -26.66
C ASN A 82 28.62 -21.54 -25.81
N GLY A 83 28.57 -21.26 -24.49
CA GLY A 83 27.64 -21.94 -23.57
C GLY A 83 26.17 -21.65 -23.87
N ILE A 84 25.28 -22.58 -23.47
CA ILE A 84 23.83 -22.47 -23.67
C ILE A 84 23.24 -21.40 -22.73
N VAL A 85 22.25 -20.63 -23.21
CA VAL A 85 21.51 -19.63 -22.40
C VAL A 85 20.71 -20.34 -21.29
N GLY A 86 20.76 -19.80 -20.06
CA GLY A 86 20.02 -20.35 -18.93
C GLY A 86 18.49 -20.26 -19.07
N PRO A 87 17.72 -21.09 -18.35
CA PRO A 87 16.26 -21.08 -18.41
C PRO A 87 15.66 -19.79 -17.80
N PRO A 88 14.43 -19.40 -18.20
CA PRO A 88 13.70 -18.30 -17.56
C PRO A 88 13.49 -18.53 -16.06
N GLY A 89 13.49 -17.45 -15.28
CA GLY A 89 13.21 -17.51 -13.84
C GLY A 89 11.77 -17.97 -13.52
N PRO A 90 11.52 -18.47 -12.29
CA PRO A 90 10.19 -18.89 -11.88
C PRO A 90 9.20 -17.72 -11.82
N ARG A 91 7.92 -18.01 -12.03
CA ARG A 91 6.84 -17.03 -11.86
C ARG A 91 6.76 -16.59 -10.40
N GLY A 92 6.59 -15.29 -10.15
CA GLY A 92 6.42 -14.75 -8.80
C GLY A 92 5.18 -15.29 -8.09
N HIS A 93 5.21 -15.27 -6.75
CA HIS A 93 4.07 -15.69 -5.93
C HIS A 93 2.82 -14.83 -6.22
N GLY A 94 1.64 -15.45 -6.21
CA GLY A 94 0.38 -14.71 -6.26
C GLY A 94 0.21 -13.84 -5.02
N GLY A 95 -0.35 -12.64 -5.17
CA GLY A 95 -0.66 -11.76 -4.05
C GLY A 95 -1.64 -12.41 -3.06
N GLU A 96 -1.62 -11.97 -1.81
CA GLU A 96 -2.54 -12.46 -0.78
C GLU A 96 -4.01 -12.23 -1.21
N LYS A 97 -4.85 -13.22 -0.95
CA LYS A 97 -6.30 -13.09 -1.14
C LYS A 97 -6.81 -12.03 -0.17
N GLY A 98 -7.55 -11.04 -0.68
CA GLY A 98 -8.19 -10.02 0.16
C GLY A 98 -9.06 -10.66 1.25
N ARG A 99 -9.06 -10.06 2.45
CA ARG A 99 -9.85 -10.57 3.59
C ARG A 99 -11.33 -10.64 3.22
N PRO A 100 -12.08 -11.66 3.70
CA PRO A 100 -13.53 -11.71 3.53
C PRO A 100 -14.20 -10.44 4.06
N PHE A 101 -15.19 -9.93 3.33
CA PHE A 101 -16.04 -8.84 3.82
C PHE A 101 -16.83 -9.33 5.04
N ASN A 102 -16.43 -8.91 6.24
CA ASN A 102 -17.21 -9.13 7.47
C ASN A 102 -18.04 -7.87 7.76
N PRO A 103 -19.38 -7.90 7.60
CA PRO A 103 -20.25 -6.73 7.82
C PRO A 103 -20.21 -6.21 9.27
N SER A 104 -19.75 -7.04 10.20
CA SER A 104 -19.69 -6.78 11.65
C SER A 104 -18.40 -6.06 12.09
N ASP A 105 -17.33 -6.09 11.29
CA ASP A 105 -16.00 -5.62 11.71
C ASP A 105 -15.71 -4.15 11.36
N LYS A 106 -16.71 -3.41 10.87
CA LYS A 106 -16.59 -1.96 10.71
C LYS A 106 -17.43 -1.31 11.78
N GLN A 107 -16.76 -0.70 12.75
CA GLN A 107 -17.36 0.24 13.68
C GLN A 107 -18.14 1.28 12.86
N LYS A 108 -19.47 1.30 13.00
CA LYS A 108 -20.38 2.17 12.24
C LYS A 108 -21.09 3.08 13.23
N SER A 109 -21.12 4.36 12.92
CA SER A 109 -21.89 5.35 13.66
C SER A 109 -22.42 6.35 12.64
N PHE A 110 -23.74 6.47 12.57
CA PHE A 110 -24.39 7.46 11.71
C PHE A 110 -25.77 7.78 12.25
N PHE A 111 -26.31 8.93 11.87
CA PHE A 111 -27.70 9.30 12.08
C PHE A 111 -28.17 10.16 10.89
N SER A 112 -29.47 10.12 10.61
CA SER A 112 -30.09 11.04 9.66
C SER A 112 -31.53 11.27 10.06
N TYR A 113 -31.84 12.51 10.46
CA TYR A 113 -33.13 12.90 11.00
C TYR A 113 -33.68 14.11 10.27
N ASN A 114 -35.00 14.18 10.19
CA ASN A 114 -35.71 15.37 9.76
C ASN A 114 -36.36 16.08 10.96
N MET A 115 -36.64 17.35 10.76
CA MET A 115 -37.26 18.23 11.75
C MET A 115 -38.79 18.25 11.55
N VAL A 116 -39.54 18.16 12.65
CA VAL A 116 -41.01 18.26 12.62
C VAL A 116 -41.47 19.51 13.36
N GLN A 117 -41.90 20.49 12.56
CA GLN A 117 -42.97 21.44 12.86
C GLN A 117 -42.80 22.51 13.95
N GLN A 118 -41.70 22.56 14.70
CA GLN A 118 -41.52 23.55 15.77
C GLN A 118 -40.43 24.59 15.44
N LYS A 119 -40.74 25.89 15.55
CA LYS A 119 -39.70 26.93 15.51
C LYS A 119 -38.75 26.73 16.70
N PRO A 120 -37.43 26.55 16.49
CA PRO A 120 -36.51 26.28 17.58
C PRO A 120 -36.29 27.53 18.43
N ASN A 121 -36.03 27.35 19.72
CA ASN A 121 -35.58 28.43 20.57
C ASN A 121 -34.18 28.88 20.14
N SER A 122 -33.87 30.16 20.38
CA SER A 122 -32.56 30.70 20.05
C SER A 122 -31.50 30.10 20.96
N ASP A 123 -30.37 29.73 20.37
CA ASP A 123 -29.19 29.18 21.03
C ASP A 123 -29.45 27.87 21.79
N THR A 124 -30.47 27.12 21.37
CA THR A 124 -30.74 25.75 21.83
C THR A 124 -30.61 24.75 20.68
N PRO A 125 -30.30 23.47 20.95
CA PRO A 125 -30.35 22.41 19.95
C PRO A 125 -31.68 22.39 19.20
N ILE A 126 -31.60 22.34 17.87
CA ILE A 126 -32.77 22.13 17.03
C ILE A 126 -33.18 20.66 17.17
N ASN A 127 -34.42 20.42 17.57
CA ASN A 127 -34.91 19.08 17.80
C ASN A 127 -35.29 18.38 16.48
N PHE A 128 -34.37 17.59 15.95
CA PHE A 128 -34.60 16.66 14.83
C PHE A 128 -35.09 15.33 15.39
N ASN A 129 -36.41 15.11 15.40
CA ASN A 129 -37.05 14.03 16.15
C ASN A 129 -37.66 12.92 15.30
N ARG A 130 -37.61 13.02 13.96
CA ARG A 130 -38.13 11.98 13.08
C ARG A 130 -37.02 11.40 12.21
N PRO A 131 -36.72 10.09 12.35
CA PRO A 131 -35.67 9.45 11.55
C PRO A 131 -36.05 9.44 10.07
N MET A 132 -35.08 9.72 9.19
CA MET A 132 -35.33 9.70 7.74
C MET A 132 -35.45 8.27 7.18
N VAL A 133 -34.87 7.28 7.85
CA VAL A 133 -34.84 5.89 7.38
C VAL A 133 -35.24 4.93 8.52
N PRO A 134 -36.53 4.93 8.94
CA PRO A 134 -36.99 4.15 10.10
C PRO A 134 -36.96 2.64 9.87
N ASP A 135 -37.13 2.18 8.62
CA ASP A 135 -37.33 0.77 8.29
C ASP A 135 -36.03 0.00 8.01
N LEU A 136 -34.89 0.49 8.51
CA LEU A 136 -33.61 -0.20 8.36
C LEU A 136 -33.58 -1.49 9.19
N LYS A 137 -33.04 -2.56 8.59
CA LYS A 137 -32.79 -3.82 9.32
C LYS A 137 -31.92 -3.54 10.56
N PRO A 138 -32.07 -4.29 11.66
CA PRO A 138 -31.35 -4.04 12.90
C PRO A 138 -29.83 -3.86 12.74
N GLN A 139 -29.18 -4.62 11.84
CA GLN A 139 -27.74 -4.50 11.58
C GLN A 139 -27.29 -3.19 10.89
N PHE A 140 -28.24 -2.39 10.41
CA PHE A 140 -28.01 -1.13 9.70
C PHE A 140 -28.65 0.05 10.44
N GLN A 141 -29.18 -0.13 11.65
CA GLN A 141 -29.74 0.97 12.41
C GLN A 141 -28.62 1.93 12.85
N GLY A 142 -28.89 3.23 12.68
CA GLY A 142 -28.01 4.31 13.15
C GLY A 142 -28.20 4.59 14.63
N GLN A 143 -27.51 5.61 15.12
CA GLN A 143 -27.68 6.14 16.47
C GLN A 143 -28.86 7.10 16.53
N ASN A 144 -29.51 7.14 17.69
CA ASN A 144 -30.59 8.07 17.94
C ASN A 144 -30.04 9.43 18.38
N LEU A 145 -30.69 10.49 17.93
CA LEU A 145 -30.48 11.83 18.48
C LEU A 145 -31.33 11.98 19.74
N THR A 146 -30.72 12.43 20.83
CA THR A 146 -31.45 12.76 22.07
C THR A 146 -31.67 14.26 22.10
N GLU A 147 -32.93 14.69 21.98
CA GLU A 147 -33.30 16.12 21.97
C GLU A 147 -32.55 16.95 20.90
N GLY A 148 -32.24 16.35 19.76
CA GLY A 148 -31.49 17.00 18.68
C GLY A 148 -29.96 17.01 18.86
N VAL A 149 -29.45 16.32 19.89
CA VAL A 149 -28.02 16.20 20.18
C VAL A 149 -27.50 14.83 19.77
N PHE A 150 -26.38 14.82 19.04
CA PHE A 150 -25.60 13.63 18.74
C PHE A 150 -24.53 13.44 19.83
N THR A 151 -24.47 12.26 20.43
CA THR A 151 -23.41 11.91 21.39
C THR A 151 -22.47 10.89 20.77
N CYS A 152 -21.21 11.25 20.66
CA CYS A 152 -20.16 10.41 20.11
C CYS A 152 -19.94 9.18 21.01
N ALA A 153 -20.01 7.98 20.44
CA ALA A 153 -19.70 6.73 21.14
C ALA A 153 -18.36 6.12 20.71
N ILE A 154 -17.81 6.57 19.58
CA ILE A 154 -16.68 5.96 18.90
C ILE A 154 -15.70 7.07 18.59
N ASN A 155 -14.48 7.00 19.14
CA ASN A 155 -13.43 7.94 18.78
C ASN A 155 -13.22 7.91 17.27
N GLY A 156 -13.21 9.08 16.63
CA GLY A 156 -13.02 9.12 15.19
C GLY A 156 -13.22 10.47 14.55
N VAL A 157 -13.07 10.47 13.23
CA VAL A 157 -13.35 11.63 12.38
C VAL A 157 -14.74 11.47 11.78
N TYR A 158 -15.57 12.49 11.99
CA TYR A 158 -16.98 12.50 11.64
C TYR A 158 -17.28 13.57 10.60
N PHE A 159 -18.16 13.24 9.66
CA PHE A 159 -18.76 14.19 8.75
C PHE A 159 -20.15 14.59 9.26
N PHE A 160 -20.44 15.88 9.26
CA PHE A 160 -21.76 16.42 9.57
C PHE A 160 -22.26 17.28 8.41
N SER A 161 -23.55 17.17 8.10
CA SER A 161 -24.24 18.00 7.12
C SER A 161 -25.65 18.35 7.59
N TYR A 162 -26.08 19.57 7.32
CA TYR A 162 -27.47 19.97 7.50
C TYR A 162 -28.01 20.67 6.26
N HIS A 163 -29.32 20.55 6.05
CA HIS A 163 -30.07 21.30 5.05
C HIS A 163 -31.34 21.82 5.72
N VAL A 164 -31.50 23.12 5.84
CA VAL A 164 -32.62 23.73 6.56
C VAL A 164 -33.34 24.69 5.64
N SER A 165 -34.66 24.51 5.53
CA SER A 165 -35.51 25.36 4.72
C SER A 165 -35.98 26.57 5.52
N VAL A 166 -35.76 27.76 5.00
CA VAL A 166 -35.92 29.02 5.75
C VAL A 166 -36.59 30.09 4.89
N LYS A 167 -37.10 31.12 5.55
CA LYS A 167 -37.69 32.31 4.94
C LYS A 167 -36.95 33.57 5.41
N SER A 168 -36.63 34.48 4.50
CA SER A 168 -35.99 35.76 4.82
C SER A 168 -34.54 35.65 5.34
N ARG A 169 -34.33 35.27 6.61
CA ARG A 169 -33.00 35.26 7.23
C ARG A 169 -32.86 34.13 8.25
N VAL A 170 -31.75 33.43 8.19
CA VAL A 170 -31.37 32.43 9.18
C VAL A 170 -29.89 32.54 9.50
N CYS A 171 -29.53 32.20 10.72
CA CYS A 171 -28.15 32.00 11.15
C CYS A 171 -28.10 30.72 11.99
N LEU A 172 -27.37 29.72 11.51
CA LEU A 172 -27.22 28.41 12.12
C LEU A 172 -25.78 28.19 12.56
N LYS A 173 -25.60 27.53 13.71
CA LYS A 173 -24.30 27.17 14.24
C LYS A 173 -24.23 25.67 14.53
N LEU A 174 -23.18 25.02 14.06
CA LEU A 174 -22.83 23.65 14.45
C LEU A 174 -21.89 23.75 15.66
N VAL A 175 -22.30 23.14 16.76
CA VAL A 175 -21.63 23.28 18.07
C VAL A 175 -21.15 21.90 18.53
N LYS A 176 -19.91 21.83 19.02
CA LYS A 176 -19.35 20.70 19.77
C LYS A 176 -19.25 21.09 21.24
N GLY A 177 -20.09 20.53 22.11
CA GLY A 177 -20.23 20.96 23.50
C GLY A 177 -20.70 22.42 23.58
N SER A 178 -19.83 23.32 24.06
CA SER A 178 -20.04 24.78 24.05
C SER A 178 -19.47 25.49 22.83
N ASP A 179 -18.60 24.81 22.07
CA ASP A 179 -17.72 25.46 21.11
C ASP A 179 -18.34 25.44 19.72
N THR A 180 -18.53 26.64 19.16
CA THR A 180 -19.05 26.79 17.79
C THR A 180 -17.97 26.43 16.78
N GLN A 181 -18.20 25.36 16.02
CA GLN A 181 -17.26 24.85 15.03
C GLN A 181 -17.50 25.48 13.65
N LEU A 182 -18.77 25.72 13.31
CA LEU A 182 -19.18 26.34 12.06
C LEU A 182 -20.38 27.25 12.34
N MET A 183 -20.42 28.42 11.72
CA MET A 183 -21.60 29.27 11.71
C MET A 183 -21.84 29.82 10.31
N MET A 184 -23.07 29.64 9.82
CA MET A 184 -23.49 30.11 8.50
C MET A 184 -24.76 30.94 8.63
N CYS A 185 -24.81 32.04 7.89
CA CYS A 185 -25.92 32.97 7.88
C CYS A 185 -26.32 33.27 6.44
N ASP A 186 -27.57 32.99 6.09
CA ASP A 186 -28.13 33.29 4.78
C ASP A 186 -29.29 34.28 4.91
N THR A 187 -29.37 35.20 3.95
CA THR A 187 -30.42 36.21 3.85
C THR A 187 -30.91 36.30 2.41
N TYR A 188 -32.21 36.19 2.18
CA TYR A 188 -32.84 36.24 0.86
C TYR A 188 -34.30 36.70 0.94
N GLU A 189 -34.78 37.43 -0.05
CA GLU A 189 -36.19 37.82 -0.13
C GLU A 189 -37.06 36.66 -0.65
N GLY A 190 -37.43 35.76 0.25
CA GLY A 190 -38.29 34.62 -0.08
C GLY A 190 -37.94 33.37 0.71
N PHE A 191 -38.17 32.21 0.10
CA PHE A 191 -37.75 30.91 0.62
C PHE A 191 -36.37 30.54 0.07
N LEU A 192 -35.51 29.99 0.92
CA LEU A 192 -34.21 29.45 0.54
C LEU A 192 -33.94 28.17 1.36
N VAL A 193 -32.98 27.36 0.91
CA VAL A 193 -32.45 26.25 1.70
C VAL A 193 -31.01 26.59 2.06
N THR A 194 -30.74 26.75 3.36
CA THR A 194 -29.37 26.92 3.87
C THR A 194 -28.78 25.55 4.15
N SER A 195 -27.49 25.38 3.91
CA SER A 195 -26.78 24.14 4.19
C SER A 195 -25.38 24.42 4.66
N GLY A 196 -24.86 23.56 5.52
CA GLY A 196 -23.46 23.61 5.95
C GLY A 196 -22.93 22.23 6.26
N THR A 197 -21.63 22.07 6.08
CA THR A 197 -20.92 20.82 6.31
C THR A 197 -19.66 21.07 7.12
N ALA A 198 -19.31 20.11 7.97
CA ALA A 198 -18.07 20.15 8.74
C ALA A 198 -17.52 18.74 8.94
N ILE A 199 -16.20 18.65 9.02
CA ILE A 199 -15.50 17.45 9.46
C ILE A 199 -14.94 17.73 10.85
N LEU A 200 -15.29 16.90 11.82
CA LEU A 200 -14.89 17.08 13.22
C LEU A 200 -14.24 15.80 13.74
N GLU A 201 -13.13 15.96 14.46
CA GLU A 201 -12.57 14.89 15.28
C GLU A 201 -13.27 14.87 16.64
N LEU A 202 -13.80 13.70 17.01
CA LEU A 202 -14.58 13.50 18.22
C LEU A 202 -14.00 12.37 19.07
N GLN A 203 -14.06 12.56 20.37
CA GLN A 203 -13.82 11.53 21.38
C GLN A 203 -15.16 11.04 21.94
N ALA A 204 -15.19 9.84 22.50
CA ALA A 204 -16.36 9.28 23.15
C ALA A 204 -16.85 10.22 24.26
N GLY A 205 -18.14 10.53 24.23
CA GLY A 205 -18.78 11.51 25.13
C GLY A 205 -18.93 12.92 24.53
N ASP A 206 -18.24 13.25 23.44
CA ASP A 206 -18.42 14.53 22.77
C ASP A 206 -19.86 14.68 22.25
N ALA A 207 -20.46 15.84 22.48
CA ALA A 207 -21.82 16.17 22.05
C ALA A 207 -21.79 17.16 20.88
N VAL A 208 -22.51 16.86 19.80
CA VAL A 208 -22.64 17.73 18.62
C VAL A 208 -24.11 18.07 18.37
N SER A 209 -24.41 19.35 18.14
CA SER A 209 -25.77 19.81 17.86
C SER A 209 -25.78 20.95 16.84
N LEU A 210 -26.88 21.07 16.11
CA LEU A 210 -27.17 22.24 15.29
C LEU A 210 -28.07 23.18 16.09
N GLN A 211 -27.73 24.45 16.17
CA GLN A 211 -28.50 25.46 16.91
C GLN A 211 -28.85 26.63 15.99
N ALA A 212 -30.05 27.17 16.15
CA ALA A 212 -30.44 28.42 15.50
C ALA A 212 -30.18 29.59 16.42
N THR A 213 -29.71 30.72 15.88
CA THR A 213 -29.51 31.93 16.69
C THR A 213 -30.82 32.72 16.86
N ARG A 214 -30.73 34.00 17.26
CA ARG A 214 -31.85 34.95 17.23
C ARG A 214 -32.48 35.12 15.84
N HIS A 215 -31.75 34.86 14.76
CA HIS A 215 -32.30 34.88 13.40
C HIS A 215 -32.65 33.44 12.98
N ASN A 216 -33.91 33.03 13.22
CA ASN A 216 -34.35 31.64 13.09
C ASN A 216 -35.70 31.49 12.35
N ASN A 217 -35.86 32.17 11.22
CA ASN A 217 -37.07 32.08 10.39
C ASN A 217 -37.14 30.77 9.58
N ILE A 218 -37.05 29.63 10.28
CA ILE A 218 -37.11 28.27 9.72
C ILE A 218 -38.57 27.94 9.39
N VAL A 219 -38.80 27.30 8.25
CA VAL A 219 -40.14 26.98 7.74
C VAL A 219 -40.44 25.49 7.98
N PRO A 220 -41.37 25.14 8.89
CA PRO A 220 -41.52 23.75 9.32
C PRO A 220 -42.53 22.91 8.51
N ILE A 221 -43.45 23.55 7.78
CA ILE A 221 -44.75 22.95 7.40
C ILE A 221 -44.75 22.40 5.96
N GLN A 222 -43.87 22.87 5.08
CA GLN A 222 -43.91 22.51 3.64
C GLN A 222 -42.57 21.98 3.09
N SER A 223 -41.54 21.91 3.94
CA SER A 223 -40.18 21.62 3.50
C SER A 223 -39.41 20.83 4.56
N SER A 224 -38.79 19.73 4.16
CA SER A 224 -38.00 18.88 5.04
C SER A 224 -36.67 19.56 5.37
N SER A 225 -36.45 19.90 6.64
CA SER A 225 -35.12 20.24 7.15
C SER A 225 -34.46 19.00 7.72
N THR A 226 -33.18 18.77 7.41
CA THR A 226 -32.44 17.55 7.73
C THR A 226 -31.14 17.85 8.47
N PHE A 227 -30.74 16.91 9.32
CA PHE A 227 -29.43 16.87 9.94
C PHE A 227 -28.90 15.44 9.91
N THR A 228 -27.69 15.30 9.39
CA THR A 228 -27.06 14.01 9.11
C THR A 228 -25.62 14.04 9.60
N GLY A 229 -25.18 12.95 10.21
CA GLY A 229 -23.78 12.77 10.57
C GLY A 229 -23.37 11.31 10.48
N PHE A 230 -22.11 11.05 10.15
CA PHE A 230 -21.55 9.71 10.11
C PHE A 230 -20.05 9.67 10.36
N LEU A 231 -19.58 8.57 10.93
CA LEU A 231 -18.18 8.25 11.11
C LEU A 231 -17.52 7.98 9.75
N ILE A 232 -16.44 8.69 9.46
CA ILE A 232 -15.61 8.47 8.26
C ILE A 232 -14.60 7.36 8.56
N PHE A 233 -13.83 7.51 9.64
CA PHE A 233 -12.90 6.49 10.12
C PHE A 233 -12.70 6.60 11.64
N PRO A 234 -12.64 5.47 12.36
CA PRO A 234 -12.36 5.46 13.80
C PRO A 234 -10.90 5.82 14.08
N THR A 235 -10.65 6.43 15.24
CA THR A 235 -9.32 6.75 15.77
C THR A 235 -9.06 5.96 17.05
N ALA A 236 -7.77 5.82 17.41
CA ALA A 236 -7.31 5.02 18.55
C ALA A 236 -7.50 5.75 19.89
#